data_AF-A0A0B7MNT2-F1
#
_entry.id   AF-A0A0B7MNT2-F1
#
_cell.length_a   1.000
_cell.length_b   1.000
_cell.length_c   1.000
_cell.angle_alpha   90.00
_cell.angle_beta   90.00
_cell.angle_gamma   90.00
#
_symmetry.space_group_name_H-M   'P 1'
#
loop_
_entity.id
_entity.type
_entity.pdbx_description
1 polymer ?
#
loop_
_entity_poly.entity_id
_entity_poly.type
_entity_poly.pdbx_seq_one_letter_code
_entity_poly.pdbx_strand_id
1 'polypeptide(L)'
;MRNDNNNYEEEPPSYDHAFQSNIDPDNQVYRLGKFRDASFNSFERGEIFVQAFSTQIDTFPKEQAQEIGQRGLVNTIHIDVNIQNNQLFRHPKASPQSHAYAAQQQDIIRFWPGINPNSGPLEDFDTVAIGSHPLLRISEYNGQNKHDSQTMTHHYFEITIQQASADVVMAIGLCTKPYPIFRMPGWNKFSVGYHSDDGHKFCDDATGGQTYGPSWTVGDTVGCLYAPETGCVTFTLNGMIVGEAFSGLTRHHYFPCVGADGPAQIQVNFGIQPFKFNIPNWAGQFV
;
A
#
# COMPACT_ATOMS: atom_id res chain seq x y z
N MET A 1 25.37 -21.75 -14.88
CA MET A 1 25.71 -20.83 -15.98
C MET A 1 24.97 -19.54 -15.70
N ARG A 2 25.71 -18.43 -15.53
CA ARG A 2 25.12 -17.11 -15.31
C ARG A 2 24.45 -16.70 -16.62
N ASN A 3 23.14 -16.45 -16.60
CA ASN A 3 22.46 -15.81 -17.71
C ASN A 3 22.52 -14.31 -17.47
N ASP A 4 23.58 -13.70 -18.00
CA ASP A 4 23.67 -12.28 -18.25
C ASP A 4 22.74 -11.99 -19.43
N ASN A 5 21.52 -11.52 -19.16
CA ASN A 5 20.68 -10.84 -20.14
C ASN A 5 19.99 -9.65 -19.45
N ASN A 6 20.83 -8.70 -19.06
CA ASN A 6 20.45 -7.33 -18.71
C ASN A 6 20.08 -6.54 -19.98
N ASN A 7 19.02 -6.94 -20.68
CA ASN A 7 18.47 -6.10 -21.75
C ASN A 7 17.48 -5.10 -21.13
N TYR A 8 18.04 -4.02 -20.59
CA TYR A 8 17.33 -2.86 -20.05
C TYR A 8 16.90 -1.86 -21.15
N GLU A 9 16.57 -2.31 -22.36
CA GLU A 9 16.24 -1.42 -23.50
C GLU A 9 14.79 -1.49 -23.96
N GLU A 10 13.94 -2.35 -23.37
CA GLU A 10 12.51 -2.35 -23.67
C GLU A 10 11.73 -1.77 -22.48
N GLU A 11 11.19 -0.56 -22.69
CA GLU A 11 10.23 0.07 -21.78
C GLU A 11 8.97 -0.81 -21.66
N PRO A 12 8.44 -1.02 -20.44
CA PRO A 12 7.20 -1.76 -20.27
C PRO A 12 6.06 -1.02 -20.99
N PRO A 13 5.03 -1.74 -21.47
CA PRO A 13 3.99 -1.22 -22.36
C PRO A 13 3.15 -0.04 -21.85
N SER A 14 3.36 0.44 -20.62
CA SER A 14 2.77 1.67 -20.08
C SER A 14 3.62 2.93 -20.27
N TYR A 15 4.85 2.83 -20.78
CA TYR A 15 5.78 3.93 -20.99
C TYR A 15 6.30 3.91 -22.44
N ASP A 16 5.84 4.85 -23.27
CA ASP A 16 6.47 5.18 -24.56
C ASP A 16 6.85 6.66 -24.53
N HIS A 17 8.11 6.92 -24.17
CA HIS A 17 8.65 8.28 -24.09
C HIS A 17 8.67 9.04 -25.43
N ALA A 18 8.67 8.36 -26.57
CA ALA A 18 8.71 8.99 -27.90
C ALA A 18 7.35 9.57 -28.33
N PHE A 19 6.26 9.05 -27.79
CA PHE A 19 4.93 9.61 -28.01
C PHE A 19 4.75 10.94 -27.26
N GLN A 20 5.28 11.04 -26.04
CA GLN A 20 5.09 12.18 -25.12
C GLN A 20 5.70 13.50 -25.62
N SER A 21 6.85 13.48 -26.30
CA SER A 21 7.47 14.69 -26.87
C SER A 21 6.66 15.31 -28.01
N ASN A 22 5.76 14.53 -28.63
CA ASN A 22 4.96 14.98 -29.76
C ASN A 22 3.61 15.60 -29.36
N ILE A 23 3.18 15.45 -28.10
CA ILE A 23 1.83 15.87 -27.63
C ILE A 23 1.82 17.12 -26.74
N ASP A 24 2.96 17.60 -26.22
CA ASP A 24 3.09 18.93 -25.58
C ASP A 24 4.12 19.84 -26.31
N PRO A 25 3.84 20.25 -27.56
CA PRO A 25 4.73 21.15 -28.31
C PRO A 25 4.82 22.57 -27.71
N ASP A 26 3.91 22.95 -26.80
CA ASP A 26 3.76 24.30 -26.27
C ASP A 26 4.25 24.48 -24.83
N ASN A 27 4.78 23.42 -24.21
CA ASN A 27 5.34 23.42 -22.85
C ASN A 27 4.34 23.92 -21.79
N GLN A 28 3.04 23.62 -21.98
CA GLN A 28 1.96 24.10 -21.13
C GLN A 28 1.99 23.45 -19.74
N VAL A 29 2.62 22.27 -19.62
CA VAL A 29 2.82 21.50 -18.36
C VAL A 29 3.55 22.35 -17.31
N TYR A 30 4.67 22.96 -17.70
CA TYR A 30 5.49 23.78 -16.81
C TYR A 30 4.79 25.06 -16.34
N ARG A 31 3.82 25.57 -17.10
CA ARG A 31 3.14 26.84 -16.77
C ARG A 31 1.93 26.66 -15.88
N LEU A 32 1.18 25.57 -16.05
CA LEU A 32 -0.18 25.47 -15.49
C LEU A 32 -0.39 24.28 -14.55
N GLY A 33 0.57 23.34 -14.46
CA GLY A 33 0.54 22.26 -13.47
C GLY A 33 -0.69 21.35 -13.53
N LYS A 34 -1.32 21.20 -14.71
CA LYS A 34 -2.51 20.37 -14.91
C LYS A 34 -2.41 19.56 -16.20
N PHE A 35 -2.26 18.24 -16.08
CA PHE A 35 -2.38 17.31 -17.21
C PHE A 35 -3.23 16.07 -16.88
N ARG A 36 -3.90 15.58 -17.95
CA ARG A 36 -4.73 14.38 -18.08
C ARG A 36 -3.84 13.14 -18.16
N ASP A 37 -4.24 12.07 -17.49
CA ASP A 37 -3.65 10.71 -17.53
C ASP A 37 -2.42 10.46 -16.61
N ALA A 38 -2.41 9.29 -15.98
CA ALA A 38 -1.50 8.66 -15.05
C ALA A 38 -0.38 7.99 -15.84
N SER A 39 0.43 8.83 -16.47
CA SER A 39 1.73 8.49 -17.02
C SER A 39 2.66 9.67 -16.68
N PHE A 40 3.79 9.42 -16.01
CA PHE A 40 4.74 10.42 -15.50
C PHE A 40 4.20 11.42 -14.43
N ASN A 41 3.01 11.98 -14.63
CA ASN A 41 2.35 12.96 -13.76
C ASN A 41 1.98 12.39 -12.38
N SER A 42 1.49 11.14 -12.29
CA SER A 42 1.17 10.52 -10.99
C SER A 42 2.44 10.29 -10.15
N PHE A 43 3.53 9.86 -10.78
CA PHE A 43 4.84 9.72 -10.15
C PHE A 43 5.41 11.07 -9.71
N GLU A 44 5.48 12.07 -10.60
CA GLU A 44 5.97 13.41 -10.27
C GLU A 44 5.14 14.07 -9.16
N ARG A 45 3.81 13.96 -9.23
CA ARG A 45 2.92 14.41 -8.14
C ARG A 45 3.22 13.68 -6.84
N GLY A 46 3.48 12.38 -6.91
CA GLY A 46 3.88 11.56 -5.76
C GLY A 46 5.22 12.04 -5.16
N GLU A 47 6.21 12.35 -5.99
CA GLU A 47 7.51 12.86 -5.53
C GLU A 47 7.40 14.27 -4.92
N ILE A 48 6.65 15.17 -5.57
CA ILE A 48 6.36 16.51 -5.04
C ILE A 48 5.61 16.40 -3.71
N PHE A 49 4.64 15.49 -3.62
CA PHE A 49 3.92 15.21 -2.39
C PHE A 49 4.87 14.76 -1.28
N VAL A 50 5.67 13.73 -1.54
CA VAL A 50 6.62 13.19 -0.55
C VAL A 50 7.60 14.27 -0.10
N GLN A 51 8.09 15.11 -1.02
CA GLN A 51 8.95 16.23 -0.68
C GLN A 51 8.24 17.28 0.19
N ALA A 52 7.02 17.68 -0.18
CA ALA A 52 6.23 18.69 0.51
C ALA A 52 5.86 18.28 1.94
N PHE A 53 5.65 16.98 2.18
CA PHE A 53 5.26 16.44 3.48
C PHE A 53 6.39 15.70 4.20
N SER A 54 7.63 15.80 3.71
CA SER A 54 8.80 15.09 4.24
C SER A 54 9.05 15.32 5.74
N THR A 55 8.65 16.47 6.29
CA THR A 55 8.80 16.79 7.72
C THR A 55 7.77 16.11 8.62
N GLN A 56 6.67 15.62 8.04
CA GLN A 56 5.63 14.87 8.76
C GLN A 56 5.93 13.37 8.75
N ILE A 57 6.62 12.89 7.71
CA ILE A 57 7.13 11.53 7.62
C ILE A 57 8.06 11.27 8.81
N ASP A 58 7.99 10.07 9.38
CA ASP A 58 8.74 9.63 10.56
C ASP A 58 8.43 10.36 11.88
N THR A 59 7.42 11.24 11.90
CA THR A 59 6.89 11.73 13.17
C THR A 59 6.29 10.56 13.93
N PHE A 60 6.78 10.31 15.15
CA PHE A 60 6.32 9.19 15.96
C PHE A 60 4.79 9.32 16.22
N PRO A 61 3.98 8.32 15.83
CA PRO A 61 2.52 8.36 15.93
C PRO A 61 2.04 8.08 17.36
N LYS A 62 2.30 9.04 18.26
CA LYS A 62 2.13 8.88 19.71
C LYS A 62 0.70 8.55 20.12
N GLU A 63 -0.28 9.23 19.56
CA GLU A 63 -1.70 9.03 19.90
C GLU A 63 -2.13 7.61 19.50
N GLN A 64 -1.84 7.21 18.27
CA GLN A 64 -2.15 5.86 17.77
C GLN A 64 -1.42 4.77 18.59
N ALA A 65 -0.15 5.01 18.95
CA ALA A 65 0.60 4.08 19.77
C ALA A 65 -0.04 3.89 21.15
N GLN A 66 -0.47 4.98 21.78
CA GLN A 66 -1.16 4.97 23.08
C GLN A 66 -2.53 4.30 23.00
N GLU A 67 -3.29 4.52 21.93
CA GLU A 67 -4.59 3.87 21.72
C GLU A 67 -4.44 2.35 21.65
N ILE A 68 -3.47 1.84 20.87
CA ILE A 68 -3.15 0.41 20.82
C ILE A 68 -2.70 -0.08 22.19
N GLY A 69 -1.80 0.61 22.89
CA GLY A 69 -1.34 0.19 24.22
C GLY A 69 -2.46 0.09 25.26
N GLN A 70 -3.57 0.84 25.09
CA GLN A 70 -4.71 0.84 26.02
C GLN A 70 -5.80 -0.17 25.66
N ARG A 71 -6.08 -0.36 24.36
CA ARG A 71 -7.25 -1.10 23.86
C ARG A 71 -6.89 -2.38 23.10
N GLY A 72 -5.62 -2.52 22.78
CA GLY A 72 -5.04 -3.56 21.96
C GLY A 72 -5.20 -3.35 20.47
N LEU A 73 -4.33 -4.00 19.70
CA LEU A 73 -4.20 -3.79 18.26
C LEU A 73 -5.49 -4.15 17.53
N VAL A 74 -5.99 -5.37 17.74
CA VAL A 74 -7.19 -5.92 17.05
C VAL A 74 -8.43 -5.07 17.26
N ASN A 75 -8.61 -4.48 18.44
CA ASN A 75 -9.80 -3.69 18.79
C ASN A 75 -9.73 -2.23 18.34
N THR A 76 -8.61 -1.82 17.75
CA THR A 76 -8.30 -0.40 17.49
C THR A 76 -7.98 -0.16 16.03
N ILE A 77 -7.18 -1.02 15.40
CA ILE A 77 -6.80 -0.86 14.00
C ILE A 77 -8.00 -1.08 13.07
N HIS A 78 -8.10 -0.22 12.06
CA HIS A 78 -9.14 -0.23 11.04
C HIS A 78 -8.63 0.53 9.80
N ILE A 79 -9.40 0.56 8.71
CA ILE A 79 -9.05 1.37 7.52
C ILE A 79 -9.33 2.85 7.78
N ASP A 80 -8.35 3.71 7.54
CA ASP A 80 -8.46 5.16 7.73
C ASP A 80 -9.17 5.84 6.57
N VAL A 81 -10.48 6.02 6.70
CA VAL A 81 -11.29 6.70 5.68
C VAL A 81 -11.12 8.23 5.69
N ASN A 82 -10.50 8.81 6.71
CA ASN A 82 -10.43 10.26 6.88
C ASN A 82 -9.32 10.92 6.06
N ILE A 83 -8.31 10.16 5.60
CA ILE A 83 -7.22 10.67 4.75
C ILE A 83 -7.79 11.38 3.50
N GLN A 84 -8.90 10.87 2.98
CA GLN A 84 -9.56 11.38 1.77
C GLN A 84 -10.24 12.74 1.96
N ASN A 85 -10.50 13.15 3.20
CA ASN A 85 -11.12 14.44 3.51
C ASN A 85 -10.10 15.59 3.45
N ASN A 86 -8.80 15.29 3.50
CA ASN A 86 -7.77 16.30 3.38
C ASN A 86 -7.64 16.73 1.92
N GLN A 87 -7.88 18.02 1.64
CA GLN A 87 -7.84 18.56 0.28
C GLN A 87 -6.47 18.43 -0.40
N LEU A 88 -5.39 18.32 0.38
CA LEU A 88 -4.04 18.10 -0.12
C LEU A 88 -3.73 16.64 -0.41
N PHE A 89 -4.49 15.71 0.19
CA PHE A 89 -4.27 14.27 0.07
C PHE A 89 -5.32 13.58 -0.78
N ARG A 90 -6.47 14.20 -1.04
CA ARG A 90 -7.58 13.59 -1.79
C ARG A 90 -7.13 13.16 -3.18
N HIS A 91 -7.71 12.06 -3.64
CA HIS A 91 -7.54 11.64 -5.02
C HIS A 91 -8.10 12.71 -6.00
N PRO A 92 -7.40 13.07 -7.09
CA PRO A 92 -7.84 14.12 -8.02
C PRO A 92 -9.21 13.84 -8.67
N LYS A 93 -9.52 12.56 -8.91
CA LYS A 93 -10.81 12.10 -9.45
C LYS A 93 -11.89 11.86 -8.38
N ALA A 94 -11.56 11.97 -7.09
CA ALA A 94 -12.55 11.88 -6.02
C ALA A 94 -13.26 13.22 -5.81
N SER A 95 -14.57 13.19 -5.58
CA SER A 95 -15.38 14.37 -5.22
C SER A 95 -15.74 14.34 -3.72
N PRO A 96 -16.18 15.46 -3.11
CA PRO A 96 -16.66 15.44 -1.72
C PRO A 96 -17.81 14.45 -1.47
N GLN A 97 -18.49 14.02 -2.53
CA GLN A 97 -19.60 13.06 -2.50
C GLN A 97 -19.17 11.65 -2.97
N SER A 98 -17.97 11.50 -3.53
CA SER A 98 -17.47 10.24 -4.11
C SER A 98 -15.99 10.05 -3.81
N HIS A 99 -15.73 9.45 -2.65
CA HIS A 99 -14.40 9.04 -2.22
C HIS A 99 -13.83 7.91 -3.10
N ALA A 100 -12.50 7.84 -3.21
CA ALA A 100 -11.79 6.81 -3.96
C ALA A 100 -11.94 5.43 -3.30
N TYR A 101 -12.14 5.39 -1.98
CA TYR A 101 -12.59 4.19 -1.28
C TYR A 101 -13.52 4.50 -0.11
N ALA A 102 -14.24 3.49 0.34
CA ALA A 102 -15.01 3.52 1.59
C ALA A 102 -14.77 2.23 2.38
N ALA A 103 -14.84 2.32 3.71
CA ALA A 103 -14.85 1.15 4.58
C ALA A 103 -16.27 0.84 5.04
N GLN A 104 -16.73 -0.39 4.85
CA GLN A 104 -17.98 -0.92 5.41
C GLN A 104 -17.65 -1.88 6.54
N GLN A 105 -18.38 -1.79 7.65
CA GLN A 105 -18.26 -2.70 8.80
C GLN A 105 -16.83 -2.81 9.40
N GLN A 106 -15.96 -1.82 9.12
CA GLN A 106 -14.55 -1.75 9.52
C GLN A 106 -13.60 -2.77 8.86
N ASP A 107 -14.12 -3.76 8.12
CA ASP A 107 -13.32 -4.83 7.51
C ASP A 107 -13.47 -4.95 5.99
N ILE A 108 -14.43 -4.28 5.35
CA ILE A 108 -14.59 -4.32 3.89
C ILE A 108 -14.18 -2.97 3.28
N ILE A 109 -13.17 -2.98 2.43
CA ILE A 109 -12.84 -1.84 1.57
C ILE A 109 -13.61 -1.97 0.26
N ARG A 110 -14.31 -0.91 -0.12
CA ARG A 110 -14.81 -0.72 -1.48
C ARG A 110 -14.03 0.39 -2.16
N PHE A 111 -13.23 0.02 -3.15
CA PHE A 111 -12.59 0.96 -4.06
C PHE A 111 -13.61 1.40 -5.11
N TRP A 112 -13.67 2.70 -5.36
CA TRP A 112 -14.58 3.36 -6.29
C TRP A 112 -16.04 2.89 -6.17
N PRO A 113 -16.67 3.01 -4.98
CA PRO A 113 -17.96 2.38 -4.69
C PRO A 113 -19.13 2.89 -5.55
N GLY A 114 -18.98 4.02 -6.24
CA GLY A 114 -19.96 4.55 -7.19
C GLY A 114 -19.84 4.01 -8.61
N ILE A 115 -18.85 3.16 -8.88
CA ILE A 115 -18.57 2.60 -10.20
C ILE A 115 -18.92 1.11 -10.18
N ASN A 116 -19.41 0.59 -11.31
CA ASN A 116 -19.72 -0.82 -11.42
C ASN A 116 -18.43 -1.66 -11.23
N PRO A 117 -18.41 -2.64 -10.31
CA PRO A 117 -17.23 -3.46 -10.02
C PRO A 117 -16.69 -4.24 -11.23
N ASN A 118 -17.48 -4.40 -12.29
CA ASN A 118 -17.09 -5.10 -13.51
C ASN A 118 -16.56 -4.15 -14.61
N SER A 119 -16.26 -2.89 -14.28
CA SER A 119 -15.91 -1.85 -15.30
C SER A 119 -14.45 -1.89 -15.77
N GLY A 120 -13.68 -2.94 -15.45
CA GLY A 120 -12.24 -2.98 -15.72
C GLY A 120 -11.43 -1.90 -14.97
N PRO A 121 -10.11 -1.82 -15.21
CA PRO A 121 -9.28 -0.72 -14.75
C PRO A 121 -9.69 0.56 -15.47
N LEU A 122 -9.55 1.68 -14.77
CA LEU A 122 -9.86 3.00 -15.31
C LEU A 122 -8.61 3.87 -15.23
N GLU A 123 -8.38 4.65 -16.29
CA GLU A 123 -7.25 5.57 -16.39
C GLU A 123 -7.16 6.50 -15.15
N ASP A 124 -6.07 6.42 -14.38
CA ASP A 124 -5.79 7.19 -13.14
C ASP A 124 -6.71 6.88 -11.96
N PHE A 125 -7.22 5.67 -11.85
CA PHE A 125 -8.01 5.28 -10.69
C PHE A 125 -7.18 4.59 -9.60
N ASP A 126 -5.85 4.57 -9.76
CA ASP A 126 -4.89 4.15 -8.74
C ASP A 126 -5.19 4.82 -7.41
N THR A 127 -5.44 4.00 -6.39
CA THR A 127 -5.60 4.54 -5.05
C THR A 127 -5.15 3.55 -4.01
N VAL A 128 -4.90 4.06 -2.80
CA VAL A 128 -4.48 3.26 -1.66
C VAL A 128 -5.31 3.60 -0.42
N ALA A 129 -5.86 2.56 0.19
CA ALA A 129 -6.42 2.59 1.53
C ALA A 129 -5.31 2.24 2.54
N ILE A 130 -5.14 3.08 3.55
CA ILE A 130 -4.10 2.91 4.58
C ILE A 130 -4.78 2.65 5.92
N GLY A 131 -4.24 1.74 6.72
CA GLY A 131 -4.70 1.48 8.09
C GLY A 131 -4.56 2.71 8.99
N SER A 132 -5.40 2.81 10.00
CA SER A 132 -5.44 3.93 10.95
C SER A 132 -4.22 3.96 11.88
N HIS A 133 -3.62 2.81 12.14
CA HIS A 133 -2.58 2.65 13.15
C HIS A 133 -1.28 2.04 12.60
N PRO A 134 -0.12 2.43 13.17
CA PRO A 134 1.18 1.94 12.76
C PRO A 134 1.46 0.53 13.27
N LEU A 135 2.36 -0.18 12.60
CA LEU A 135 2.91 -1.47 13.02
C LEU A 135 4.27 -1.22 13.70
N LEU A 136 4.27 -1.09 15.02
CA LEU A 136 5.45 -0.73 15.83
C LEU A 136 5.94 -1.92 16.64
N ARG A 137 7.14 -1.84 17.23
CA ARG A 137 7.60 -2.84 18.20
C ARG A 137 6.64 -2.87 19.39
N ILE A 138 6.45 -4.03 20.02
CA ILE A 138 5.57 -4.16 21.19
C ILE A 138 5.94 -3.16 22.31
N SER A 139 7.24 -2.92 22.51
CA SER A 139 7.75 -1.95 23.50
C SER A 139 7.32 -0.51 23.24
N GLU A 140 7.11 -0.14 21.97
CA GLU A 140 6.78 1.23 21.56
C GLU A 140 5.32 1.60 21.85
N TYR A 141 4.39 0.63 21.87
CA TYR A 141 2.98 0.88 22.20
C TYR A 141 2.77 1.25 23.68
N ASN A 142 3.58 0.68 24.58
CA ASN A 142 3.44 0.87 26.02
C ASN A 142 4.31 2.00 26.59
N GLY A 143 5.03 2.74 25.74
CA GLY A 143 5.95 3.80 26.15
C GLY A 143 7.09 3.32 27.06
N GLN A 144 7.31 2.00 27.16
CA GLN A 144 8.44 1.44 27.87
C GLN A 144 9.61 1.34 26.90
N ASN A 145 10.53 2.31 26.97
CA ASN A 145 11.88 2.23 26.39
C ASN A 145 12.72 1.16 27.12
N LYS A 146 12.20 -0.05 27.23
CA LYS A 146 13.05 -1.19 27.56
C LYS A 146 13.59 -1.70 26.24
N HIS A 147 14.91 -1.60 26.10
CA HIS A 147 15.70 -2.39 25.17
C HIS A 147 15.52 -3.88 25.52
N ASP A 148 14.33 -4.43 25.30
CA ASP A 148 14.14 -5.88 25.31
C ASP A 148 14.50 -6.38 23.92
N SER A 149 15.80 -6.35 23.61
CA SER A 149 16.32 -6.61 22.26
C SER A 149 16.21 -8.08 21.82
N GLN A 150 15.47 -8.90 22.55
CA GLN A 150 15.40 -10.35 22.36
C GLN A 150 14.05 -10.83 21.81
N THR A 151 12.98 -10.06 21.95
CA THR A 151 11.66 -10.44 21.40
C THR A 151 11.41 -9.77 20.06
N MET A 152 11.32 -10.57 19.00
CA MET A 152 10.98 -10.09 17.67
C MET A 152 9.46 -9.90 17.55
N THR A 153 9.03 -8.70 17.22
CA THR A 153 7.62 -8.38 16.98
C THR A 153 7.24 -8.84 15.58
N HIS A 154 6.11 -9.53 15.44
CA HIS A 154 5.59 -9.96 14.16
C HIS A 154 4.19 -9.40 13.95
N HIS A 155 4.04 -8.41 13.10
CA HIS A 155 2.72 -7.92 12.68
C HIS A 155 2.25 -8.70 11.46
N TYR A 156 0.94 -8.98 11.40
CA TYR A 156 0.34 -9.65 10.26
C TYR A 156 -1.07 -9.12 10.01
N PHE A 157 -1.39 -8.94 8.75
CA PHE A 157 -2.74 -8.73 8.26
C PHE A 157 -2.88 -9.41 6.91
N GLU A 158 -4.11 -9.77 6.55
CA GLU A 158 -4.40 -10.36 5.24
C GLU A 158 -5.63 -9.73 4.62
N ILE A 159 -5.70 -9.80 3.31
CA ILE A 159 -6.86 -9.41 2.51
C ILE A 159 -7.40 -10.60 1.76
N THR A 160 -8.72 -10.63 1.57
CA THR A 160 -9.39 -11.56 0.66
C THR A 160 -10.14 -10.79 -0.40
N ILE A 161 -9.86 -11.08 -1.66
CA ILE A 161 -10.47 -10.38 -2.78
C ILE A 161 -11.86 -10.95 -3.02
N GLN A 162 -12.89 -10.14 -2.76
CA GLN A 162 -14.28 -10.60 -2.88
C GLN A 162 -14.86 -10.34 -4.27
N GLN A 163 -14.53 -9.18 -4.85
CA GLN A 163 -15.04 -8.79 -6.16
C GLN A 163 -14.10 -7.78 -6.83
N ALA A 164 -13.74 -8.02 -8.08
CA ALA A 164 -13.05 -7.08 -8.97
C ALA A 164 -13.22 -7.59 -10.40
N SER A 165 -13.01 -6.73 -11.40
CA SER A 165 -12.80 -7.20 -12.77
C SER A 165 -11.43 -7.89 -12.89
N ALA A 166 -11.26 -8.80 -13.86
CA ALA A 166 -10.04 -9.62 -13.99
C ALA A 166 -8.77 -8.81 -14.33
N ASP A 167 -8.97 -7.63 -14.86
CA ASP A 167 -8.01 -6.64 -15.33
C ASP A 167 -7.75 -5.52 -14.32
N VAL A 168 -8.45 -5.49 -13.18
CA VAL A 168 -8.15 -4.57 -12.08
C VAL A 168 -6.94 -5.07 -11.32
N VAL A 169 -5.90 -4.25 -11.24
CA VAL A 169 -4.71 -4.51 -10.45
C VAL A 169 -4.95 -4.12 -9.01
N MET A 170 -4.57 -5.02 -8.10
CA MET A 170 -4.65 -4.84 -6.67
C MET A 170 -3.27 -5.03 -6.05
N ALA A 171 -3.05 -4.41 -4.90
CA ALA A 171 -1.79 -4.53 -4.18
C ALA A 171 -2.01 -4.57 -2.66
N ILE A 172 -1.13 -5.27 -1.96
CA ILE A 172 -1.03 -5.28 -0.50
C ILE A 172 0.39 -4.90 -0.08
N GLY A 173 0.53 -4.14 1.00
CA GLY A 173 1.84 -3.90 1.60
C GLY A 173 1.83 -2.88 2.71
N LEU A 174 2.87 -2.06 2.77
CA LEU A 174 3.07 -1.09 3.83
C LEU A 174 3.36 0.30 3.25
N CYS A 175 2.80 1.33 3.87
CA CYS A 175 2.92 2.72 3.45
C CYS A 175 3.16 3.62 4.66
N THR A 176 3.84 4.76 4.49
CA THR A 176 3.97 5.77 5.56
C THR A 176 2.78 6.73 5.68
N LYS A 177 2.68 7.33 6.86
CA LYS A 177 2.02 8.59 7.24
C LYS A 177 2.75 9.90 6.89
N PRO A 178 2.37 10.78 5.94
CA PRO A 178 1.46 10.62 4.80
C PRO A 178 2.10 9.88 3.61
N TYR A 179 1.25 9.37 2.73
CA TYR A 179 1.60 8.75 1.45
C TYR A 179 0.62 9.23 0.37
N PRO A 180 1.05 9.45 -0.88
CA PRO A 180 0.17 9.91 -1.95
C PRO A 180 -0.96 8.91 -2.20
N ILE A 181 -2.21 9.30 -1.87
CA ILE A 181 -3.37 8.38 -1.91
C ILE A 181 -3.72 7.89 -3.32
N PHE A 182 -3.15 8.52 -4.35
CA PHE A 182 -3.37 8.27 -5.77
C PHE A 182 -2.27 7.39 -6.38
N ARG A 183 -1.62 6.57 -5.55
CA ARG A 183 -0.51 5.69 -5.92
C ARG A 183 -0.69 4.34 -5.23
N MET A 184 -0.25 3.27 -5.89
CA MET A 184 -0.27 1.92 -5.32
C MET A 184 0.85 1.73 -4.28
N PRO A 185 0.70 0.81 -3.31
CA PRO A 185 1.79 0.41 -2.42
C PRO A 185 3.06 0.01 -3.18
N GLY A 186 4.21 0.54 -2.78
CA GLY A 186 5.51 0.25 -3.38
C GLY A 186 5.92 1.19 -4.53
N TRP A 187 4.99 1.97 -5.09
CA TRP A 187 5.24 2.83 -6.25
C TRP A 187 5.86 4.19 -5.95
N ASN A 188 5.85 4.64 -4.69
CA ASN A 188 6.56 5.83 -4.24
C ASN A 188 7.38 5.53 -2.99
N LYS A 189 8.29 6.45 -2.69
CA LYS A 189 9.16 6.39 -1.52
C LYS A 189 8.40 6.11 -0.23
N PHE A 190 9.06 5.34 0.62
CA PHE A 190 8.60 4.91 1.94
C PHE A 190 7.38 4.00 1.85
N SER A 191 7.35 3.13 0.85
CA SER A 191 6.33 2.11 0.72
C SER A 191 6.84 0.83 0.07
N VAL A 192 6.14 -0.27 0.35
CA VAL A 192 6.41 -1.60 -0.19
C VAL A 192 5.08 -2.24 -0.58
N GLY A 193 5.05 -3.01 -1.67
CA GLY A 193 3.84 -3.66 -2.17
C GLY A 193 4.11 -4.97 -2.89
N TYR A 194 3.10 -5.83 -2.92
CA TYR A 194 3.01 -7.03 -3.75
C TYR A 194 1.76 -6.89 -4.63
N HIS A 195 1.92 -6.97 -5.94
CA HIS A 195 0.89 -6.64 -6.93
C HIS A 195 0.29 -7.91 -7.56
N SER A 196 -0.97 -7.82 -7.96
CA SER A 196 -1.81 -8.96 -8.33
C SER A 196 -1.62 -9.46 -9.75
N ASP A 197 -1.29 -8.57 -10.67
CA ASP A 197 -1.22 -8.80 -12.12
C ASP A 197 0.02 -9.60 -12.52
N ASP A 198 1.19 -9.23 -11.99
CA ASP A 198 2.49 -9.79 -12.36
C ASP A 198 3.15 -10.58 -11.22
N GLY A 199 2.58 -10.53 -10.02
CA GLY A 199 3.16 -11.14 -8.83
C GLY A 199 4.49 -10.51 -8.39
N HIS A 200 4.79 -9.28 -8.82
CA HIS A 200 6.02 -8.58 -8.48
C HIS A 200 5.92 -7.88 -7.13
N LYS A 201 7.09 -7.68 -6.53
CA LYS A 201 7.27 -6.88 -5.32
C LYS A 201 7.89 -5.54 -5.67
N PHE A 202 7.43 -4.50 -5.01
CA PHE A 202 7.82 -3.11 -5.23
C PHE A 202 8.28 -2.51 -3.91
N CYS A 203 9.36 -1.73 -3.91
CA CYS A 203 9.81 -0.97 -2.75
C CYS A 203 10.44 0.31 -3.25
N ASP A 204 9.78 1.44 -3.02
CA ASP A 204 10.19 2.75 -3.53
C ASP A 204 10.46 2.75 -5.06
N ASP A 205 9.68 1.96 -5.81
CA ASP A 205 9.93 1.62 -7.21
C ASP A 205 8.74 2.00 -8.09
N ALA A 206 8.95 3.02 -8.94
CA ALA A 206 7.94 3.52 -9.87
C ALA A 206 8.04 2.93 -11.29
N THR A 207 8.90 1.92 -11.50
CA THR A 207 9.22 1.41 -12.84
C THR A 207 8.43 0.16 -13.19
N GLY A 208 8.74 -0.97 -12.54
CA GLY A 208 8.12 -2.27 -12.84
C GLY A 208 8.36 -3.35 -11.78
N GLY A 209 8.98 -3.02 -10.65
CA GLY A 209 9.14 -3.96 -9.54
C GLY A 209 10.13 -5.08 -9.81
N GLN A 210 10.15 -6.06 -8.90
CA GLN A 210 11.02 -7.23 -8.95
C GLN A 210 10.19 -8.51 -8.95
N THR A 211 10.56 -9.47 -9.80
CA THR A 211 9.94 -10.81 -9.78
C THR A 211 10.02 -11.41 -8.37
N TYR A 212 8.89 -11.94 -7.91
CA TYR A 212 8.77 -12.39 -6.52
C TYR A 212 7.88 -13.61 -6.34
N GLY A 213 6.61 -13.49 -6.72
CA GLY A 213 5.59 -14.50 -6.48
C GLY A 213 4.69 -14.74 -7.69
N PRO A 214 3.71 -15.63 -7.55
CA PRO A 214 2.64 -15.77 -8.54
C PRO A 214 1.74 -14.52 -8.55
N SER A 215 0.99 -14.33 -9.63
CA SER A 215 -0.17 -13.45 -9.65
C SER A 215 -1.29 -13.99 -8.76
N TRP A 216 -2.26 -13.14 -8.42
CA TRP A 216 -3.38 -13.47 -7.54
C TRP A 216 -4.63 -12.70 -7.95
N THR A 217 -5.81 -13.20 -7.59
CA THR A 217 -7.08 -12.65 -8.11
C THR A 217 -8.25 -12.83 -7.14
N VAL A 218 -9.46 -12.58 -7.62
CA VAL A 218 -10.73 -12.77 -6.89
C VAL A 218 -10.80 -14.18 -6.30
N GLY A 219 -11.06 -14.27 -5.00
CA GLY A 219 -11.11 -15.51 -4.23
C GLY A 219 -9.81 -15.86 -3.49
N ASP A 220 -8.68 -15.26 -3.87
CA ASP A 220 -7.43 -15.45 -3.16
C ASP A 220 -7.37 -14.63 -1.87
N THR A 221 -6.60 -15.16 -0.92
CA THR A 221 -6.24 -14.46 0.33
C THR A 221 -4.75 -14.16 0.32
N VAL A 222 -4.38 -12.89 0.41
CA VAL A 222 -2.98 -12.43 0.40
C VAL A 222 -2.67 -11.73 1.71
N GLY A 223 -1.54 -12.05 2.33
CA GLY A 223 -1.16 -11.50 3.62
C GLY A 223 0.21 -10.86 3.61
N CYS A 224 0.43 -9.96 4.57
CA CYS A 224 1.67 -9.20 4.75
C CYS A 224 2.15 -9.35 6.18
N LEU A 225 3.31 -9.99 6.34
CA LEU A 225 4.06 -10.13 7.58
C LEU A 225 5.12 -9.04 7.64
N TYR A 226 5.22 -8.34 8.77
CA TYR A 226 6.20 -7.29 9.01
C TYR A 226 6.85 -7.41 10.39
N ALA A 227 8.18 -7.36 10.42
CA ALA A 227 8.98 -7.34 11.65
C ALA A 227 9.71 -6.00 11.82
N PRO A 228 9.26 -5.09 12.70
CA PRO A 228 9.82 -3.73 12.83
C PRO A 228 11.25 -3.69 13.41
N GLU A 229 11.72 -4.77 14.04
CA GLU A 229 13.10 -4.85 14.52
C GLU A 229 14.11 -4.99 13.38
N THR A 230 13.78 -5.77 12.35
CA THR A 230 14.65 -6.07 11.20
C THR A 230 14.21 -5.35 9.92
N GLY A 231 12.99 -4.81 9.91
CA GLY A 231 12.36 -4.26 8.72
C GLY A 231 12.06 -5.33 7.66
N CYS A 232 11.96 -6.60 8.06
CA CYS A 232 11.64 -7.71 7.16
C CYS A 232 10.16 -7.70 6.80
N VAL A 233 9.87 -7.82 5.50
CA VAL A 233 8.53 -7.93 4.92
C VAL A 233 8.45 -9.25 4.15
N THR A 234 7.44 -10.04 4.44
CA THR A 234 7.16 -11.32 3.79
C THR A 234 5.69 -11.38 3.43
N PHE A 235 5.37 -11.77 2.20
CA PHE A 235 3.98 -11.97 1.79
C PHE A 235 3.60 -13.44 1.84
N THR A 236 2.30 -13.67 2.01
CA THR A 236 1.69 -15.00 1.98
C THR A 236 0.57 -15.02 0.94
N LEU A 237 0.42 -16.11 0.20
CA LEU A 237 -0.71 -16.33 -0.69
C LEU A 237 -1.41 -17.63 -0.27
N ASN A 238 -2.71 -17.54 -0.03
CA ASN A 238 -3.58 -18.64 0.35
C ASN A 238 -3.08 -19.46 1.56
N GLY A 239 -2.50 -18.78 2.55
CA GLY A 239 -1.96 -19.39 3.76
C GLY A 239 -0.55 -19.98 3.61
N MET A 240 0.09 -19.79 2.46
CA MET A 240 1.47 -20.23 2.19
C MET A 240 2.39 -19.03 2.08
N ILE A 241 3.60 -19.11 2.64
CA ILE A 241 4.65 -18.09 2.45
C ILE A 241 5.08 -18.08 0.98
N VAL A 242 5.13 -16.89 0.38
CA VAL A 242 5.67 -16.68 -0.97
C VAL A 242 7.20 -16.59 -0.93
N GLY A 243 7.74 -15.78 -0.01
CA GLY A 243 9.18 -15.63 0.23
C GLY A 243 9.50 -14.32 0.95
N GLU A 244 10.75 -14.07 1.33
CA GLU A 244 11.15 -12.74 1.82
C GLU A 244 11.05 -11.72 0.68
N ALA A 245 10.26 -10.67 0.86
CA ALA A 245 10.13 -9.59 -0.12
C ALA A 245 11.29 -8.60 0.04
N PHE A 246 11.40 -7.98 1.20
CA PHE A 246 12.43 -6.98 1.51
C PHE A 246 12.84 -7.06 2.98
N SER A 247 14.01 -6.52 3.29
CA SER A 247 14.52 -6.37 4.66
C SER A 247 15.24 -5.03 4.84
N GLY A 248 15.48 -4.63 6.09
CA GLY A 248 16.13 -3.35 6.40
C GLY A 248 15.20 -2.13 6.36
N LEU A 249 13.89 -2.32 6.24
CA LEU A 249 12.87 -1.26 6.32
C LEU A 249 12.63 -0.79 7.76
N THR A 250 13.66 -0.37 8.49
CA THR A 250 13.59 0.00 9.92
C THR A 250 13.50 1.49 10.18
N ARG A 251 13.62 2.32 9.12
CA ARG A 251 13.73 3.78 9.25
C ARG A 251 12.39 4.45 9.51
N HIS A 252 11.30 3.88 9.00
CA HIS A 252 10.01 4.53 8.92
C HIS A 252 8.95 3.85 9.79
N HIS A 253 7.93 4.62 10.17
CA HIS A 253 6.74 4.09 10.82
C HIS A 253 5.71 3.66 9.77
N TYR A 254 5.63 2.36 9.53
CA TYR A 254 4.77 1.77 8.51
C TYR A 254 3.36 1.49 9.02
N PHE A 255 2.40 1.67 8.12
CA PHE A 255 0.99 1.34 8.29
C PHE A 255 0.62 0.28 7.25
N PRO A 256 -0.30 -0.65 7.56
CA PRO A 256 -0.78 -1.59 6.55
C PRO A 256 -1.50 -0.81 5.45
N CYS A 257 -1.32 -1.19 4.19
CA CYS A 257 -2.03 -0.56 3.08
C CYS A 257 -2.43 -1.55 2.00
N VAL A 258 -3.53 -1.21 1.31
CA VAL A 258 -4.14 -1.98 0.23
C VAL A 258 -4.44 -1.02 -0.91
N GLY A 259 -4.02 -1.35 -2.12
CA GLY A 259 -4.24 -0.53 -3.31
C GLY A 259 -5.11 -1.23 -4.36
N ALA A 260 -5.76 -0.43 -5.19
CA ALA A 260 -6.43 -0.89 -6.41
C ALA A 260 -6.38 0.22 -7.49
N ASP A 261 -6.28 -0.17 -8.76
CA ASP A 261 -6.34 0.74 -9.92
C ASP A 261 -7.76 0.91 -10.49
N GLY A 262 -8.75 0.31 -9.84
CA GLY A 262 -10.13 0.29 -10.30
C GLY A 262 -11.11 -0.19 -9.24
N PRO A 263 -12.39 -0.36 -9.63
CA PRO A 263 -13.44 -0.81 -8.72
C PRO A 263 -13.16 -2.21 -8.15
N ALA A 264 -13.10 -2.31 -6.82
CA ALA A 264 -12.86 -3.57 -6.13
C ALA A 264 -13.54 -3.61 -4.75
N GLN A 265 -13.90 -4.80 -4.30
CA GLN A 265 -14.36 -5.11 -2.95
C GLN A 265 -13.39 -6.10 -2.32
N ILE A 266 -12.73 -5.66 -1.25
CA ILE A 266 -11.66 -6.40 -0.58
C ILE A 266 -12.01 -6.48 0.91
N GLN A 267 -12.03 -7.68 1.46
CA GLN A 267 -12.11 -7.88 2.90
C GLN A 267 -10.70 -7.83 3.49
N VAL A 268 -10.53 -7.12 4.59
CA VAL A 268 -9.29 -6.98 5.34
C VAL A 268 -9.48 -7.62 6.70
N ASN A 269 -8.54 -8.48 7.07
CA ASN A 269 -8.48 -9.10 8.38
C ASN A 269 -7.24 -8.59 9.12
N PHE A 270 -7.46 -7.78 10.15
CA PHE A 270 -6.43 -7.35 11.09
C PHE A 270 -6.33 -8.25 12.33
N GLY A 271 -6.87 -9.47 12.27
CA GLY A 271 -6.86 -10.45 13.36
C GLY A 271 -8.18 -10.59 14.13
N ILE A 272 -9.26 -9.98 13.64
CA ILE A 272 -10.62 -10.19 14.18
C ILE A 272 -11.11 -11.61 13.86
N GLN A 273 -10.77 -12.10 12.66
CA GLN A 273 -11.03 -13.47 12.22
C GLN A 273 -9.74 -14.28 12.26
N PRO A 274 -9.81 -15.62 12.39
CA PRO A 274 -8.63 -16.47 12.22
C PRO A 274 -7.96 -16.22 10.87
N PHE A 275 -6.64 -16.06 10.87
CA PHE A 275 -5.88 -15.91 9.64
C PHE A 275 -5.83 -17.21 8.83
N LYS A 276 -5.77 -17.10 7.51
CA LYS A 276 -5.53 -18.25 6.63
C LYS A 276 -4.09 -18.75 6.77
N PHE A 277 -3.14 -17.84 6.94
CA PHE A 277 -1.78 -18.19 7.33
C PHE A 277 -1.69 -18.47 8.83
N ASN A 278 -1.15 -19.62 9.19
CA ASN A 278 -0.92 -19.96 10.60
C ASN A 278 0.31 -19.21 11.14
N ILE A 279 0.08 -18.04 11.72
CA ILE A 279 1.13 -17.24 12.37
C ILE A 279 1.08 -17.36 13.90
N PRO A 280 2.03 -18.07 14.53
CA PRO A 280 2.14 -18.12 15.98
C PRO A 280 2.75 -16.81 16.52
N ASN A 281 2.32 -16.38 17.70
CA ASN A 281 2.91 -15.27 18.45
C ASN A 281 3.00 -13.95 17.65
N TRP A 282 1.93 -13.61 16.92
CA TRP A 282 1.83 -12.33 16.24
C TRP A 282 1.41 -11.20 17.22
N ALA A 283 1.74 -9.96 16.88
CA ALA A 283 1.69 -8.81 17.79
C ALA A 283 0.32 -8.61 18.44
N GLY A 284 -0.79 -8.81 17.73
CA GLY A 284 -2.14 -8.61 18.29
C GLY A 284 -2.55 -9.61 19.37
N GLN A 285 -1.72 -10.61 19.69
CA GLN A 285 -1.89 -11.46 20.88
C GLN A 285 -1.28 -10.84 22.15
N PHE A 286 -0.40 -9.85 22.00
CA PHE A 286 0.39 -9.26 23.09
C PHE A 286 0.08 -7.79 23.34
N VAL A 287 -0.45 -7.09 22.33
CA VAL A 287 -0.88 -5.70 22.44
C VAL A 287 -2.38 -5.59 22.25
#